data_AF-A0A292PR74-F1
#
_entry.id   AF-A0A292PR74-F1
#
_cell.length_a   1.000
_cell.length_b   1.000
_cell.length_c   1.000
_cell.angle_alpha   90.00
_cell.angle_beta   90.00
_cell.angle_gamma   90.00
#
_symmetry.space_group_name_H-M   'P 1'
#
loop_
_entity.id
_entity.type
_entity.pdbx_description
1 polymer ?
#
loop_
_entity_poly.entity_id
_entity_poly.type
_entity_poly.pdbx_seq_one_letter_code
_entity_poly.pdbx_strand_id
1 'polypeptide(L)' 'LLLERVDVDPNLADNFKRTPLLWAVENGRTEAVKLLLERADVDPNLADNDGRTPLLWTAETGRTEV' A
#
# COMPACT_ATOMS: atom_id res chain seq x y z
N LEU A 1 14.89 8.57 -3.43
CA LEU A 1 14.24 7.24 -3.21
C LEU A 1 13.61 6.72 -4.51
N LEU A 2 13.32 5.41 -4.67
CA LEU A 2 12.52 4.93 -5.82
C LEU A 2 11.14 5.64 -5.88
N LEU A 3 10.60 6.01 -4.73
CA LEU A 3 9.33 6.73 -4.59
C LEU A 3 9.37 8.20 -5.06
N GLU A 4 10.53 8.78 -5.39
CA GLU A 4 10.61 10.12 -5.99
C GLU A 4 10.59 10.09 -7.52
N ARG A 5 10.68 8.89 -8.10
CA ARG A 5 10.70 8.70 -9.54
C ARG A 5 9.29 8.81 -10.11
N VAL A 6 9.13 9.69 -11.10
CA VAL A 6 7.88 9.88 -11.85
C VAL A 6 7.61 8.78 -12.88
N ASP A 7 8.63 7.99 -13.23
CA ASP A 7 8.51 6.84 -14.15
C ASP A 7 8.16 5.53 -13.45
N VAL A 8 7.92 5.56 -12.14
CA VAL A 8 7.49 4.41 -11.34
C VAL A 8 6.01 4.59 -11.02
N ASP A 9 5.19 3.60 -11.40
CA ASP A 9 3.79 3.50 -11.01
C ASP A 9 3.68 2.86 -9.60
N PRO A 10 3.29 3.62 -8.55
CA PRO A 10 3.18 3.09 -7.20
C PRO A 10 1.97 2.17 -6.99
N ASN A 11 1.08 2.07 -7.98
CA ASN A 11 -0.15 1.25 -7.93
C ASN A 11 0.01 -0.08 -8.67
N LEU A 12 1.18 -0.34 -9.26
CA LEU A 12 1.42 -1.59 -9.98
C LEU A 12 1.23 -2.78 -9.04
N ALA A 13 0.24 -3.61 -9.35
CA ALA A 13 -0.15 -4.72 -8.50
C ALA A 13 0.50 -6.04 -8.93
N ASP A 14 0.74 -6.93 -7.97
CA ASP A 14 1.15 -8.30 -8.25
C ASP A 14 -0.03 -9.18 -8.74
N ASN A 15 0.22 -10.47 -8.95
CA ASN A 15 -0.82 -11.43 -9.39
C ASN A 15 -1.97 -11.61 -8.38
N PHE A 16 -1.79 -11.14 -7.14
CA PHE A 16 -2.82 -11.14 -6.09
C PHE A 16 -3.55 -9.79 -5.98
N LYS A 17 -3.31 -8.88 -6.93
CA LYS A 17 -3.75 -7.48 -6.88
C LYS A 17 -3.20 -6.70 -5.67
N ARG A 18 -2.09 -7.14 -5.09
CA ARG A 18 -1.43 -6.40 -4.01
C ARG A 18 -0.51 -5.34 -4.58
N THR A 19 -0.79 -4.10 -4.20
CA THR A 19 0.05 -2.94 -4.49
C THR A 19 1.21 -2.84 -3.50
N PRO A 20 2.26 -2.05 -3.78
CA PRO A 20 3.28 -1.69 -2.80
C PRO A 20 2.72 -1.24 -1.46
N LEU A 21 1.60 -0.51 -1.45
CA LEU A 21 0.92 -0.06 -0.22
C LEU A 21 0.33 -1.22 0.58
N LEU A 22 -0.34 -2.18 -0.08
CA LEU A 22 -0.84 -3.39 0.56
C LEU A 22 0.31 -4.18 1.20
N TRP A 23 1.44 -4.32 0.50
CA TRP A 23 2.64 -4.97 1.05
C TRP A 23 3.24 -4.22 2.25
N ALA A 24 3.29 -2.89 2.20
CA ALA A 24 3.79 -2.07 3.30
C ALA A 24 2.90 -2.23 4.55
N VAL A 25 1.57 -2.23 4.37
CA VAL A 25 0.61 -2.51 5.44
C VAL A 25 0.79 -3.93 5.95
N GLU A 26 0.77 -4.94 5.08
CA GLU A 26 0.90 -6.37 5.44
C GLU A 26 2.17 -6.66 6.26
N ASN A 27 3.26 -5.93 6.02
CA ASN A 27 4.52 -6.06 6.75
C ASN A 27 4.68 -5.09 7.93
N GLY A 28 3.70 -4.21 8.20
CA GLY A 28 3.76 -3.25 9.29
C GLY A 28 4.86 -2.20 9.12
N ARG A 29 5.16 -1.83 7.88
CA ARG A 29 6.23 -0.87 7.54
C ARG A 29 5.66 0.54 7.55
N THR A 30 5.35 1.08 8.73
CA THR A 30 4.74 2.41 8.93
C THR A 30 5.41 3.52 8.13
N GLU A 31 6.75 3.58 8.11
CA GLU A 31 7.45 4.61 7.34
C GLU A 31 7.30 4.43 5.82
N ALA A 32 7.22 3.19 5.33
CA ALA A 32 6.95 2.95 3.91
C ALA A 32 5.50 3.30 3.55
N VAL A 33 4.54 3.06 4.46
CA VAL A 33 3.14 3.49 4.31
C VAL A 33 3.05 5.00 4.17
N LYS A 34 3.68 5.75 5.09
CA LYS A 34 3.73 7.22 5.03
C LYS A 34 4.35 7.72 3.72
N LEU A 35 5.53 7.22 3.35
CA LEU A 35 6.22 7.64 2.11
C LEU A 35 5.41 7.32 0.85
N LEU A 36 4.67 6.21 0.82
CA LEU A 36 3.78 5.88 -0.30
C LEU A 36 2.58 6.83 -0.34
N LEU A 37 1.96 7.13 0.80
CA LEU A 37 0.80 8.02 0.91
C LEU A 37 1.11 9.51 0.65
N GLU A 38 2.37 9.91 0.76
CA GLU A 38 2.83 11.26 0.38
C GLU A 38 2.85 11.47 -1.15
N ARG A 39 2.83 10.39 -1.94
CA ARG A 39 2.78 10.50 -3.41
C ARG A 39 1.39 10.86 -3.89
N ALA A 40 1.30 11.83 -4.79
CA ALA A 40 0.02 12.29 -5.35
C ALA A 40 -0.65 11.27 -6.29
N ASP A 41 0.11 10.31 -6.82
CA ASP A 41 -0.35 9.31 -7.79
C ASP A 41 -0.65 7.94 -7.18
N VAL A 42 -0.61 7.80 -5.85
CA VAL A 42 -1.02 6.56 -5.17
C VAL A 42 -2.55 6.50 -5.01
N ASP A 43 -3.15 5.33 -5.25
CA ASP A 43 -4.54 5.06 -4.90
C ASP A 43 -4.58 4.15 -3.66
N PRO A 44 -4.95 4.69 -2.48
CA PRO A 44 -4.96 3.93 -1.24
C PRO A 44 -6.16 2.97 -1.11
N ASN A 45 -7.08 2.94 -2.08
CA ASN A 45 -8.29 2.12 -2.04
C ASN A 45 -8.20 0.88 -2.93
N LEU A 46 -7.08 0.64 -3.61
CA LEU A 46 -6.90 -0.55 -4.42
C LEU A 46 -6.98 -1.80 -3.56
N ALA A 47 -7.87 -2.70 -3.95
CA ALA A 47 -8.15 -3.93 -3.23
C ALA A 47 -7.42 -5.14 -3.84
N ASP A 48 -7.01 -6.06 -2.97
CA ASP A 48 -6.49 -7.37 -3.40
C ASP A 48 -7.59 -8.27 -4.01
N ASN A 49 -7.22 -9.49 -4.40
CA ASN A 49 -8.17 -10.45 -4.97
C ASN A 49 -9.32 -10.85 -4.03
N ASP A 50 -9.15 -10.69 -2.71
CA ASP A 50 -10.18 -10.97 -1.72
C ASP A 50 -11.07 -9.74 -1.46
N GLY A 51 -10.83 -8.63 -2.17
CA GLY A 51 -11.56 -7.38 -1.99
C GLY A 51 -11.08 -6.56 -0.80
N ARG A 52 -9.91 -6.88 -0.22
CA ARG A 52 -9.37 -6.18 0.94
C ARG A 52 -8.53 -4.99 0.52
N THR A 53 -8.89 -3.82 1.03
CA THR A 53 -8.11 -2.58 0.88
C THR A 53 -7.00 -2.51 1.94
N PRO A 54 -6.00 -1.63 1.77
CA PRO A 54 -5.02 -1.34 2.83
C PRO A 54 -5.66 -1.09 4.20
N LEU A 55 -6.77 -0.36 4.25
CA LEU A 55 -7.50 -0.09 5.49
C LEU A 55 -8.15 -1.36 6.11
N LEU A 56 -8.60 -2.30 5.30
CA LEU A 56 -9.13 -3.56 5.84
C LEU A 56 -8.00 -4.44 6.38
N TRP A 57 -6.84 -4.44 5.72
CA TRP A 57 -5.65 -5.16 6.18
C TRP A 57 -5.12 -4.66 7.53
N THR A 58 -5.20 -3.36 7.84
CA THR A 58 -4.78 -2.84 9.16
C THR A 58 -5.65 -3.39 10.28
N ALA A 59 -6.96 -3.45 10.04
CA ALA A 59 -7.93 -4.04 10.97
C ALA A 59 -7.70 -5.54 11.18
N GLU A 60 -7.48 -6.30 10.11
CA GLU A 60 -7.23 -7.75 10.18
C GLU A 60 -5.91 -8.10 10.87
N THR A 61 -4.88 -7.28 10.66
CA THR A 61 -3.54 -7.53 11.22
C THR A 61 -3.35 -6.96 12.62
N GLY A 62 -4.39 -6.36 13.21
CA GLY A 62 -4.33 -5.74 14.54
C GLY A 62 -3.40 -4.52 14.62
N ARG A 63 -3.10 -3.90 13.47
CA ARG A 63 -2.22 -2.74 13.38
C ARG A 63 -3.05 -1.48 13.60
N THR A 64 -2.98 -0.93 14.81
CA THR A 64 -3.72 0.28 15.20
C THR A 64 -3.02 1.57 14.78
N GLU A 65 -1.74 1.51 14.44
CA GLU A 65 -0.96 2.61 13.87
C GLU A 65 -0.22 2.15 12.62
N VAL A 66 -0.66 2.62 11.45
CA VAL A 66 0.11 2.61 10.19
C VAL A 66 0.07 3.97 9.54
#